data_AF-A0A9Q1L9Y4-F1
#
_entry.id   AF-A0A9Q1L9Y4-F1
#
_cell.length_a   1.000
_cell.length_b   1.000
_cell.length_c   1.000
_cell.angle_alpha   90.00
_cell.angle_beta   90.00
_cell.angle_gamma   90.00
#
_symmetry.space_group_name_H-M   'P 1'
#
loop_
_entity.id
_entity.type
_entity.pdbx_description
1 polymer ?
#
loop_
_entity_poly.entity_id
_entity_poly.type
_entity_poly.pdbx_seq_one_letter_code
_entity_poly.pdbx_strand_id
1 'polypeptide(L)' 'MDEGEKLLRYVYWSNARETDNPTVDNKQWAGRDLTVLLCRLLLVEFFMRYDTFTVDSSKFLVGLSVTFKTVGKKAHES' A
#
# COMPACT_ATOMS: atom_id res chain seq x y z
N MET A 1 12.83 13.07 11.73
CA MET A 1 12.94 12.08 10.65
C MET A 1 13.50 10.83 11.29
N ASP A 2 12.66 9.83 11.46
CA ASP A 2 13.05 8.58 12.13
C ASP A 2 14.03 7.80 11.23
N GLU A 3 14.83 6.91 11.82
CA GLU A 3 15.82 6.13 11.05
C GLU A 3 15.18 5.33 9.90
N GLY A 4 13.94 4.86 10.08
CA GLY A 4 13.19 4.17 9.03
C GLY A 4 12.83 5.06 7.83
N GLU A 5 12.53 6.34 8.08
CA GLU A 5 12.15 7.28 7.01
C GLU A 5 13.34 7.58 6.08
N LYS A 6 14.56 7.58 6.61
CA LYS A 6 15.79 7.72 5.81
C LYS A 6 16.00 6.57 4.82
N LEU A 7 15.38 5.41 5.06
CA LEU A 7 15.48 4.24 4.18
C LEU A 7 14.55 4.34 2.95
N LEU A 8 13.62 5.30 2.91
CA LEU A 8 12.74 5.51 1.74
C LEU A 8 13.53 5.78 0.45
N ARG A 9 14.76 6.29 0.54
CA ARG A 9 15.68 6.45 -0.60
C ARG A 9 16.01 5.14 -1.34
N TYR A 10 15.72 3.99 -0.73
CA TYR A 10 15.94 2.66 -1.31
C TYR A 10 14.67 2.01 -1.87
N VAL A 11 13.53 2.71 -1.86
CA VAL A 11 12.25 2.24 -2.42
C VAL A 11 12.09 2.77 -3.85
N TYR A 12 11.81 1.88 -4.82
CA TYR A 12 11.87 2.19 -6.26
C TYR A 12 10.62 1.83 -7.09
N TRP A 13 9.47 1.59 -6.47
CA TRP A 13 8.26 1.12 -7.17
C TRP A 13 7.75 2.10 -8.25
N SER A 14 8.02 3.40 -8.09
CA SER A 14 7.59 4.47 -9.01
C SER A 14 8.60 4.77 -10.13
N ASN A 15 9.60 3.90 -10.34
CA ASN A 15 10.70 4.07 -11.31
C ASN A 15 11.71 5.20 -10.96
N ALA A 16 11.70 5.68 -9.71
CA ALA A 16 12.77 6.48 -9.10
C ALA A 16 12.73 6.29 -7.58
N ARG A 17 13.58 6.98 -6.82
CA ARG A 17 13.56 6.90 -5.36
C ARG A 17 12.25 7.47 -4.82
N GLU A 18 11.73 6.85 -3.77
CA GLU A 18 10.55 7.37 -3.06
C GLU A 18 10.82 8.72 -2.36
N THR A 19 12.07 9.20 -2.32
CA THR A 19 12.39 10.55 -1.84
C THR A 19 12.32 11.62 -2.94
N ASP A 20 12.26 11.21 -4.22
CA ASP A 20 12.33 12.10 -5.36
C ASP A 20 10.92 12.41 -5.89
N ASN A 21 10.73 13.62 -6.43
CA ASN A 21 9.47 14.04 -7.00
C ASN A 21 9.42 13.75 -8.51
N PRO A 22 8.27 13.31 -9.06
CA PRO A 22 8.06 13.24 -10.50
C PRO A 22 8.22 14.63 -11.12
N THR A 23 8.91 14.71 -12.25
CA THR A 23 9.11 15.96 -13.00
C THR A 23 8.89 15.70 -14.48
N VAL A 24 8.69 16.76 -15.27
CA VAL A 24 8.55 16.65 -16.74
C VAL A 24 9.80 16.08 -17.41
N ASP A 25 10.96 16.20 -16.75
CA ASP A 25 12.27 15.82 -17.28
C ASP A 25 12.71 14.40 -16.86
N ASN A 26 11.93 13.72 -16.01
CA ASN A 26 12.24 12.36 -15.57
C ASN A 26 11.16 11.36 -15.98
N LYS A 27 11.49 10.06 -15.90
CA LYS A 27 10.56 8.96 -16.21
C LYS A 27 9.97 8.34 -14.94
N GLN A 28 9.95 9.08 -13.83
CA GLN A 28 9.26 8.64 -12.64
C GLN A 28 7.75 8.68 -12.90
N TRP A 29 7.01 7.73 -12.34
CA TRP A 29 5.57 7.70 -12.54
C TRP A 29 4.90 8.92 -11.89
N ALA A 30 4.18 9.70 -12.71
CA ALA A 30 3.52 10.94 -12.28
C ALA A 30 2.45 10.73 -11.20
N GLY A 31 1.86 9.52 -11.12
CA GLY A 31 0.84 9.18 -10.12
C GLY A 31 1.40 8.72 -8.77
N ARG A 32 2.70 8.92 -8.50
CA ARG A 32 3.38 8.45 -7.29
C ARG A 32 2.58 8.73 -6.01
N ASP A 33 2.34 10.01 -5.73
CA ASP A 33 1.67 10.44 -4.49
C ASP A 33 0.23 9.97 -4.42
N LEU A 34 -0.44 9.87 -5.57
CA LEU A 34 -1.81 9.37 -5.67
C LEU A 34 -1.88 7.89 -5.26
N THR A 35 -0.99 7.03 -5.73
CA THR A 35 -0.99 5.62 -5.27
C THR A 35 -0.62 5.49 -3.81
N VAL A 36 0.36 6.26 -3.32
CA VAL A 36 0.68 6.24 -1.88
C VAL A 36 -0.54 6.62 -1.06
N LEU A 37 -1.28 7.65 -1.47
CA LEU A 37 -2.54 8.05 -0.84
C LEU A 37 -3.60 6.94 -0.90
N LEU A 38 -3.84 6.33 -2.07
CA LEU A 38 -4.86 5.29 -2.25
C LEU A 38 -4.51 4.01 -1.47
N CYS A 39 -3.24 3.60 -1.44
CA CYS A 39 -2.78 2.48 -0.64
C CYS A 39 -3.01 2.73 0.86
N ARG A 40 -2.70 3.94 1.36
CA ARG A 40 -2.97 4.32 2.75
C ARG A 40 -4.47 4.32 3.04
N LEU A 41 -5.28 4.89 2.15
CA LEU A 41 -6.74 4.93 2.31
C LEU A 41 -7.34 3.53 2.32
N LEU A 42 -6.89 2.62 1.44
CA LEU A 42 -7.32 1.22 1.44
C LEU A 42 -7.08 0.57 2.81
N LEU A 43 -5.88 0.73 3.37
CA LEU A 43 -5.54 0.17 4.67
C LEU A 43 -6.36 0.81 5.81
N VAL A 44 -6.50 2.14 5.81
CA VAL A 44 -7.28 2.85 6.81
C VAL A 44 -8.75 2.42 6.76
N GLU A 45 -9.38 2.47 5.59
CA GLU A 45 -10.79 2.07 5.41
C GLU A 45 -11.01 0.59 5.78
N PHE A 46 -10.07 -0.27 5.46
CA PHE A 46 -10.15 -1.69 5.79
C PHE A 46 -10.05 -1.90 7.31
N PHE A 47 -9.02 -1.37 7.95
CA PHE A 47 -8.79 -1.53 9.39
C PHE A 47 -9.66 -0.64 10.28
N MET A 48 -10.40 0.32 9.72
CA MET A 48 -11.50 0.97 10.44
C MET A 48 -12.71 0.03 10.62
N ARG A 49 -12.89 -0.95 9.73
CA ARG A 49 -14.04 -1.86 9.75
C ARG A 49 -13.72 -3.23 10.34
N TYR A 50 -12.48 -3.68 10.20
CA TYR A 50 -12.07 -5.05 10.50
C TYR A 50 -10.77 -5.06 11.28
N ASP A 51 -10.66 -5.94 12.28
CA ASP A 51 -9.44 -6.10 13.08
C ASP A 51 -8.53 -7.18 12.52
N THR A 52 -9.14 -8.28 12.06
CA THR A 52 -8.40 -9.45 11.60
C THR A 52 -9.03 -10.00 10.34
N PHE A 53 -8.23 -10.69 9.54
CA PHE A 53 -8.70 -11.37 8.36
C PHE A 53 -7.76 -12.52 8.03
N THR A 54 -8.26 -13.49 7.27
CA THR A 54 -7.45 -14.55 6.69
C THR A 54 -7.68 -14.60 5.19
N VAL A 55 -6.66 -14.99 4.44
CA VAL A 55 -6.72 -15.08 2.98
C VAL A 55 -6.13 -16.40 2.48
N ASP A 56 -6.69 -16.90 1.39
CA ASP A 56 -6.01 -17.84 0.50
C ASP A 56 -5.41 -17.04 -0.65
N SER A 57 -4.15 -17.32 -1.00
CA SER A 57 -3.48 -16.69 -2.14
C SER A 57 -2.98 -17.74 -3.13
N SER A 58 -3.17 -17.49 -4.41
CA SER A 58 -2.63 -18.31 -5.49
C SER A 58 -1.95 -17.46 -6.56
N LYS A 59 -1.09 -18.08 -7.37
CA LYS A 59 -0.44 -17.42 -8.50
C LYS A 59 -1.48 -17.08 -9.56
N PHE A 60 -1.38 -15.88 -10.12
CA PHE A 60 -2.19 -15.45 -11.25
C PHE A 60 -1.29 -14.92 -12.38
N LEU A 61 -1.84 -14.77 -13.59
CA LEU A 61 -1.06 -14.33 -14.76
C LEU A 61 -0.40 -12.96 -14.54
N VAL A 62 -1.06 -12.06 -13.80
CA VAL A 62 -0.53 -10.76 -13.39
C VAL A 62 -0.77 -10.59 -11.89
N GLY A 63 0.29 -10.70 -11.10
CA GLY A 63 0.21 -10.58 -9.64
C GLY A 63 -0.28 -11.85 -8.94
N LEU A 64 -1.10 -11.67 -7.90
CA LEU A 64 -1.64 -12.75 -7.07
C LEU A 64 -3.17 -12.70 -7.07
N SER A 65 -3.81 -13.87 -7.12
CA SER A 65 -5.23 -13.99 -6.79
C SER A 65 -5.34 -14.16 -5.29
N VAL A 66 -6.06 -13.26 -4.62
CA VAL A 66 -6.24 -13.26 -3.16
C VAL A 66 -7.72 -13.32 -2.83
N THR A 67 -8.12 -14.32 -2.04
CA THR A 67 -9.52 -14.52 -1.61
C THR A 67 -9.60 -14.44 -0.09
N PHE A 68 -10.40 -13.51 0.42
CA PHE A 68 -10.69 -13.42 1.86
C PHE A 68 -11.53 -14.61 2.31
N LYS A 69 -11.08 -15.29 3.37
CA LYS A 69 -11.76 -16.45 3.97
C LYS A 69 -12.55 -16.05 5.20
N THR A 70 -11.94 -15.23 6.04
CA THR A 70 -12.59 -14.63 7.20
C THR A 70 -12.26 -13.16 7.28
N VAL A 71 -13.21 -12.38 7.80
CA VAL A 71 -13.02 -10.97 8.12
C VAL A 71 -13.67 -10.71 9.47
N GLY A 72 -12.85 -10.56 10.50
CA GLY A 72 -13.27 -10.26 11.86
C GLY A 72 -13.61 -8.78 11.99
N LYS A 73 -14.87 -8.47 12.28
CA LYS A 73 -15.30 -7.09 12.57
C LYS A 73 -14.68 -6.61 13.88
N LYS A 74 -14.48 -5.29 13.96
CA LYS A 74 -14.20 -4.64 15.24
C LYS A 74 -15.25 -5.01 16.28
N ALA A 75 -14.79 -5.45 17.45
CA ALA A 75 -15.67 -5.49 18.62
C ALA A 75 -16.13 -4.04 18.86
N HIS A 76 -17.44 -3.83 18.93
CA HIS A 76 -17.98 -2.52 19.24
C HIS A 76 -17.70 -2.26 20.72
N GLU A 77 -16.60 -1.58 21.03
CA GLU A 77 -16.46 -0.96 22.35
C GLU A 77 -17.58 0.09 22.44
N SER A 78 -18.53 -0.18 23.34
CA SER A 78 -19.65 0.72 23.68
C SER A 78 -19.23 1.63 24.83
#